data_AF-A0A7C3U389-F1
#
_entry.id   AF-A0A7C3U389-F1
#
_cell.length_a   1.000
_cell.length_b   1.000
_cell.length_c   1.000
_cell.angle_alpha   90.00
_cell.angle_beta   90.00
_cell.angle_gamma   90.00
#
_symmetry.space_group_name_H-M   'P 1'
#
loop_
_entity.id
_entity.type
_entity.pdbx_description
1 polymer ?
#
loop_
_entity_poly.entity_id
_entity_poly.type
_entity_poly.pdbx_seq_one_letter_code
_entity_poly.pdbx_strand_id
1 'polypeptide(L)' 'MAKFDVAERRIFGVKICMKCYAHNPIRATKCRKCGYSGLRPKSREERA' A
#
# COMPACT_ATOMS: atom_id res chain seq x y z
N MET A 1 1.29 -22.88 1.08
CA MET A 1 0.11 -22.06 0.71
C MET A 1 0.14 -21.80 -0.79
N ALA A 2 -1.01 -21.89 -1.45
CA ALA A 2 -1.12 -21.51 -2.85
C ALA A 2 -0.83 -20.01 -2.99
N LYS A 3 0.16 -19.64 -3.81
CA LYS A 3 0.45 -18.24 -4.16
C LYS A 3 -0.47 -17.84 -5.31
N PHE A 4 -1.18 -16.73 -5.13
CA PHE A 4 -2.10 -16.19 -6.13
C PHE A 4 -1.55 -14.86 -6.65
N ASP A 5 -0.67 -14.91 -7.64
CA ASP A 5 0.08 -13.74 -8.15
C ASP A 5 -0.81 -12.58 -8.63
N VAL A 6 -1.99 -12.88 -9.16
CA VAL A 6 -2.95 -11.86 -9.61
C VAL A 6 -3.60 -11.15 -8.43
N ALA A 7 -3.94 -11.89 -7.37
CA ALA A 7 -4.54 -11.32 -6.16
C ALA A 7 -3.50 -10.50 -5.38
N GLU A 8 -2.28 -10.99 -5.24
CA GLU A 8 -1.20 -10.29 -4.54
C GLU A 8 -0.92 -8.91 -5.14
N ARG A 9 -0.82 -8.82 -6.48
CA ARG A 9 -0.59 -7.54 -7.15
C ARG A 9 -1.72 -6.54 -6.95
N ARG A 10 -2.98 -7.01 -6.90
CA ARG A 10 -4.15 -6.13 -6.66
C ARG A 10 -4.24 -5.67 -5.20
N ILE A 11 -3.96 -6.57 -4.25
CA ILE A 11 -4.14 -6.30 -2.83
C ILE A 11 -2.97 -5.51 -2.24
N PHE A 12 -1.73 -5.86 -2.63
CA PHE A 12 -0.50 -5.28 -2.07
C PHE A 12 0.15 -4.25 -3.00
N GLY A 13 -0.40 -4.01 -4.19
CA GLY A 13 0.06 -3.00 -5.14
C GLY A 13 -0.22 -1.53 -4.73
N VAL A 14 -0.33 -1.26 -3.44
CA VAL A 14 -0.73 0.05 -2.88
C VAL A 14 0.24 0.52 -1.81
N LYS A 15 0.33 1.84 -1.66
CA LYS A 15 1.02 2.51 -0.55
C LYS A 15 0.00 3.07 0.44
N ILE A 16 0.32 3.03 1.72
CA ILE A 16 -0.50 3.55 2.81
C ILE A 16 0.17 4.81 3.35
N CYS A 17 -0.59 5.88 3.53
CA CYS A 17 -0.08 7.09 4.15
C CYS A 17 0.14 6.89 5.65
N MET A 18 1.30 7.29 6.17
CA MET A 18 1.60 7.19 7.61
C MET A 18 0.85 8.24 8.46
N LYS A 19 0.30 9.29 7.82
CA LYS A 19 -0.46 10.35 8.52
C LYS A 19 -1.97 10.09 8.57
N CYS A 20 -2.57 9.67 7.44
CA CYS A 20 -4.03 9.52 7.32
C CYS A 20 -4.48 8.11 6.91
N TYR A 21 -3.55 7.15 6.80
CA TYR A 21 -3.83 5.74 6.46
C TYR A 21 -4.56 5.50 5.13
N ALA A 22 -4.65 6.53 4.26
CA ALA A 22 -5.27 6.39 2.95
C ALA A 22 -4.46 5.50 2.01
N HIS A 23 -5.16 4.71 1.19
CA HIS A 23 -4.56 3.92 0.11
C HIS A 23 -4.24 4.80 -1.10
N ASN A 24 -2.97 4.76 -1.49
CA ASN A 24 -2.40 5.50 -2.60
C ASN A 24 -1.81 4.53 -3.64
N PRO A 25 -1.77 4.92 -4.92
CA PRO A 25 -1.17 4.09 -5.95
C PRO A 25 0.34 3.92 -5.68
N ILE A 26 0.92 2.82 -6.15
CA ILE A 26 2.34 2.51 -5.94
C ILE A 26 3.29 3.58 -6.48
N ARG A 27 2.88 4.30 -7.53
CA ARG A 27 3.65 5.41 -8.13
C ARG A 27 3.42 6.77 -7.44
N ALA A 28 2.57 6.85 -6.41
CA ALA A 28 2.37 8.10 -5.69
C ALA A 28 3.64 8.53 -4.93
N THR A 29 3.97 9.80 -5.06
CA THR A 29 5.01 10.52 -4.29
C THR A 29 4.43 11.24 -3.07
N LYS A 30 3.14 11.57 -3.11
CA LYS A 30 2.39 12.23 -2.03
C LYS A 30 1.01 11.62 -1.84
N CYS A 31 0.49 11.69 -0.62
CA CYS A 31 -0.85 11.22 -0.31
C CYS A 31 -1.91 12.09 -1.00
N ARG A 32 -2.84 11.45 -1.72
CA ARG A 32 -3.93 12.12 -2.45
C ARG A 32 -4.91 12.89 -1.55
N LYS A 33 -5.01 12.52 -0.26
CA LYS A 33 -5.90 13.17 0.71
C LYS A 33 -5.24 14.31 1.48
N CYS A 34 -4.07 14.06 2.07
CA CYS A 34 -3.46 15.00 3.03
C CYS A 34 -2.17 15.66 2.54
N GLY A 35 -1.69 15.34 1.33
CA GLY A 35 -0.45 15.90 0.76
C GLY A 35 0.85 15.39 1.38
N TYR A 36 0.79 14.60 2.47
CA TYR A 36 1.97 14.06 3.15
C TYR A 36 2.76 13.09 2.25
N SER A 37 4.10 13.20 2.27
CA SER A 37 5.01 12.40 1.45
C SER A 37 5.42 11.06 2.07
N GLY A 38 5.23 10.87 3.38
CA GLY A 38 5.52 9.61 4.07
C GLY A 38 4.49 8.53 3.73
N LEU A 39 4.77 7.78 2.67
CA LEU A 39 3.97 6.67 2.16
C LEU A 39 4.73 5.36 2.35
N ARG A 40 4.16 4.42 3.11
CA ARG A 40 4.72 3.07 3.30
C ARG A 40 4.08 2.05 2.36
N PRO A 41 4.79 1.02 1.89
CA PRO A 41 4.14 -0.10 1.21
C PRO A 41 3.22 -0.88 2.17
N LYS A 42 2.16 -1.50 1.63
CA LYS A 42 1.35 -2.44 2.38
C LYS A 42 2.17 -3.73 2.62
N SER A 43 2.16 -4.22 3.86
CA SER A 43 2.84 -5.46 4.25
C SER A 43 2.25 -6.64 3.48
N ARG A 44 3.11 -7.47 2.90
CA ARG A 44 2.73 -8.69 2.17
C ARG A 44 2.66 -9.92 3.06
N GLU A 45 3.41 -9.89 4.15
CA GLU A 45 3.48 -10.98 5.11
C GLU A 45 2.30 -10.90 6.08
N GLU A 46 1.77 -12.07 6.43
CA GLU A 46 0.84 -12.19 7.54
C GLU A 46 1.55 -11.76 8.83
N ARG A 47 0.81 -11.05 9.69
CA ARG A 47 1.30 -10.78 11.04
C ARG A 47 1.00 -12.04 11.85
N ALA A 48 2.06 -12.68 12.35
CA ALA A 48 1.96 -13.78 13.30
C ALA A 48 1.40 -13.31 14.64
#